data_AF-A0A2N5UHC0-F1
#
_entry.id   AF-A0A2N5UHC0-F1
#
_cell.length_a   1.000
_cell.length_b   1.000
_cell.length_c   1.000
_cell.angle_alpha   90.00
_cell.angle_beta   90.00
_cell.angle_gamma   90.00
#
_symmetry.space_group_name_H-M   'P 1'
#
loop_
_entity.id
_entity.type
_entity.pdbx_description
1 polymer ?
#
loop_
_entity_poly.entity_id
_entity_poly.type
_entity_poly.pdbx_seq_one_letter_code
_entity_poly.pdbx_strand_id
1 'polypeptide(L)'
;MPQALLVAMPQALLVAMPQALLVAMPQALLVAMPQALLVAMPQALLVAMPQALLVAMPQALLVAMPQALLVAMPQALLVAMPQALLVAMPQALLVAMPQALLVAMPQALLVAMPQALLHITAIG
;
A
#
# COMPACT_ATOMS: atom_id res chain seq x y z
N MET A 1 26.52 -37.56 3.80
CA MET A 1 27.22 -36.32 4.19
C MET A 1 28.65 -36.17 3.64
N PRO A 2 29.53 -37.18 3.61
CA PRO A 2 30.92 -36.99 3.16
C PRO A 2 31.08 -36.76 1.65
N GLN A 3 30.27 -37.45 0.83
CA GLN A 3 30.34 -37.37 -0.64
C GLN A 3 29.92 -36.01 -1.20
N ALA A 4 28.96 -35.33 -0.55
CA ALA A 4 28.53 -34.00 -0.97
C ALA A 4 29.65 -32.95 -0.79
N LEU A 5 30.41 -33.03 0.31
CA LEU A 5 31.58 -32.17 0.54
C LEU A 5 32.73 -32.48 -0.45
N LEU A 6 32.93 -33.76 -0.76
CA LEU A 6 34.00 -34.22 -1.66
C LEU A 6 33.79 -33.75 -3.11
N VAL A 7 32.54 -33.55 -3.53
CA VAL A 7 32.22 -33.01 -4.87
C VAL A 7 32.03 -31.49 -4.85
N ALA A 8 31.37 -30.94 -3.83
CA ALA A 8 31.07 -29.51 -3.77
C ALA A 8 32.31 -28.64 -3.54
N MET A 9 33.27 -29.07 -2.71
CA MET A 9 34.47 -28.26 -2.45
C MET A 9 35.36 -28.10 -3.69
N PRO A 10 35.72 -29.17 -4.44
CA PRO A 10 36.49 -29.02 -5.67
C PRO A 10 35.75 -28.20 -6.72
N GLN A 11 34.44 -28.37 -6.86
CA GLN A 11 33.65 -27.62 -7.84
C GLN A 11 33.56 -26.13 -7.48
N ALA A 12 33.40 -25.80 -6.20
CA ALA A 12 33.46 -24.43 -5.71
C ALA A 12 34.85 -23.81 -5.91
N LEU A 13 35.93 -24.53 -5.61
CA LEU A 13 37.31 -24.02 -5.72
C LEU A 13 37.85 -23.94 -7.15
N LEU A 14 37.51 -24.90 -8.01
CA LEU A 14 38.07 -24.99 -9.37
C LEU A 14 37.22 -24.30 -10.42
N VAL A 15 35.93 -24.08 -10.16
CA VAL A 15 35.01 -23.51 -11.16
C VAL A 15 34.42 -22.20 -10.66
N ALA A 16 33.73 -22.22 -9.51
CA ALA A 16 33.04 -21.03 -9.04
C ALA A 16 34.01 -19.92 -8.62
N MET A 17 35.08 -20.25 -7.89
CA MET A 17 36.04 -19.25 -7.41
C MET A 17 36.84 -18.60 -8.56
N PRO A 18 37.36 -19.35 -9.56
CA PRO A 18 38.05 -18.73 -10.69
C PRO A 18 37.10 -17.94 -11.58
N GLN A 19 35.86 -18.39 -11.78
CA GLN A 19 34.86 -17.62 -12.54
C GLN A 19 34.49 -16.32 -11.83
N ALA A 20 34.33 -16.35 -10.50
CA ALA A 20 34.10 -15.15 -9.70
C ALA A 20 35.30 -14.18 -9.77
N LEU A 21 36.53 -14.69 -9.68
CA LEU A 21 37.74 -13.86 -9.67
C LEU A 21 38.15 -13.32 -11.04
N LEU A 22 38.00 -14.11 -12.11
CA LEU A 22 38.49 -13.75 -13.44
C LEU A 22 37.44 -13.06 -14.31
N VAL A 23 36.16 -13.24 -14.00
CA VAL A 23 35.07 -12.70 -14.82
C VAL A 23 34.22 -11.73 -14.02
N ALA A 24 33.62 -12.20 -12.93
CA ALA A 24 32.66 -11.37 -12.19
C ALA A 24 33.34 -10.17 -11.50
N MET A 25 34.49 -10.37 -10.85
CA MET A 25 35.23 -9.27 -10.20
C MET A 25 35.72 -8.23 -11.21
N PRO A 26 36.39 -8.59 -12.32
CA PRO A 26 36.83 -7.62 -13.32
C PRO A 26 35.66 -6.90 -13.98
N GLN A 27 34.55 -7.59 -14.27
CA GLN A 27 33.36 -6.93 -14.81
C GLN A 27 32.74 -5.94 -13.80
N ALA A 28 32.67 -6.31 -12.53
CA ALA A 28 32.21 -5.42 -11.48
C ALA A 28 33.13 -4.19 -11.33
N LEU A 29 34.45 -4.38 -11.35
CA LEU A 29 35.43 -3.31 -11.14
C LEU A 29 35.64 -2.41 -12.34
N LEU A 30 35.62 -2.96 -13.56
CA LEU A 30 35.94 -2.21 -14.78
C LEU A 30 34.71 -1.66 -15.50
N VAL A 31 33.54 -2.23 -15.26
CA VAL A 31 32.31 -1.81 -15.95
C VAL A 31 31.30 -1.27 -14.95
N ALA A 32 30.87 -2.09 -13.98
CA ALA A 32 29.77 -1.70 -13.10
C ALA A 32 30.16 -0.54 -12.17
N MET A 33 31.34 -0.58 -11.54
CA MET A 33 31.82 0.50 -10.68
C MET A 33 32.02 1.81 -11.44
N PRO A 34 32.73 1.84 -12.58
CA PRO A 34 32.89 3.08 -13.35
C PRO A 34 31.58 3.62 -13.87
N GLN A 35 30.64 2.77 -14.32
CA GLN A 35 29.32 3.23 -14.73
C GLN A 35 28.53 3.82 -13.55
N ALA A 36 28.57 3.20 -12.38
CA ALA A 36 27.95 3.74 -11.18
C ALA A 36 28.56 5.08 -10.77
N LEU A 37 29.89 5.21 -10.81
CA LEU A 37 30.63 6.41 -10.38
C LEU A 37 30.57 7.55 -11.40
N LEU A 38 30.63 7.26 -12.69
CA LEU A 38 30.74 8.27 -13.75
C LEU A 38 29.41 8.63 -14.41
N VAL A 39 28.43 7.73 -14.34
CA VAL A 39 27.11 7.97 -14.95
C VAL A 39 26.04 8.12 -13.88
N ALA A 40 25.85 7.11 -13.04
CA ALA A 40 24.71 7.09 -12.11
C ALA A 40 24.86 8.12 -10.98
N MET A 41 26.03 8.21 -10.35
CA MET A 41 26.29 9.18 -9.27
C MET A 41 26.15 10.63 -9.74
N PRO A 42 26.78 11.06 -10.84
CA PRO A 42 26.64 12.43 -11.33
C PRO A 42 25.20 12.75 -11.73
N GLN A 43 24.46 11.83 -12.33
CA GLN A 43 23.05 12.04 -12.65
C GLN A 43 22.20 12.21 -11.38
N ALA A 44 22.44 11.40 -10.35
CA ALA A 44 21.75 11.53 -9.07
C ALA A 44 22.08 12.87 -8.38
N LEU A 45 23.35 13.28 -8.39
CA LEU A 45 23.82 14.49 -7.71
C LEU A 45 23.49 15.78 -8.47
N LEU A 46 23.55 15.80 -9.80
CA LEU A 46 23.39 17.01 -10.60
C LEU A 46 21.97 17.21 -11.12
N VAL A 47 21.17 16.15 -11.20
CA VAL A 47 19.81 16.23 -11.73
C VAL A 47 18.79 15.89 -10.66
N ALA A 48 18.84 14.68 -10.11
CA ALA A 48 17.79 14.21 -9.20
C ALA A 48 17.76 14.99 -7.88
N MET A 49 18.91 15.20 -7.24
CA MET A 49 19.00 15.98 -5.99
C MET A 49 18.54 17.44 -6.17
N PRO A 50 19.04 18.21 -7.16
CA PRO A 50 18.60 19.59 -7.36
C PRO A 50 17.12 19.69 -7.69
N GLN A 51 16.57 18.77 -8.50
CA GLN A 51 15.13 18.77 -8.78
C GLN A 51 14.29 18.49 -7.52
N ALA A 52 14.72 17.55 -6.69
CA ALA A 52 14.04 17.27 -5.42
C ALA A 52 14.10 18.48 -4.48
N LEU A 53 15.26 19.13 -4.35
CA LEU A 53 15.47 20.25 -3.43
C LEU A 53 14.85 21.57 -3.91
N LEU A 54 14.91 21.87 -5.21
CA LEU A 54 14.49 23.17 -5.75
C LEU A 54 13.04 23.19 -6.24
N VAL A 55 12.46 22.03 -6.54
CA VAL A 55 11.10 21.95 -7.08
C VAL A 55 10.19 21.19 -6.13
N ALA A 56 10.49 19.91 -5.86
CA ALA A 56 9.57 19.05 -5.11
C ALA A 56 9.40 19.51 -3.65
N MET A 57 10.50 19.81 -2.95
CA MET A 57 10.43 20.28 -1.55
C MET A 57 9.69 21.62 -1.41
N PRO A 58 10.00 22.67 -2.19
CA PRO A 58 9.28 23.94 -2.12
C PRO A 58 7.80 23.79 -2.45
N GLN A 59 7.42 22.98 -3.44
CA GLN A 59 6.01 22.75 -3.77
C GLN A 59 5.27 22.06 -2.61
N ALA A 60 5.89 21.06 -1.98
CA ALA A 60 5.32 20.38 -0.83
C ALA A 60 5.14 21.34 0.37
N LEU A 61 6.16 22.15 0.66
CA LEU A 61 6.19 23.05 1.83
C LEU A 61 5.34 24.31 1.66
N LEU A 62 5.35 24.92 0.47
CA LEU A 62 4.70 26.22 0.24
C LEU A 62 3.27 26.10 -0.30
N VAL A 63 2.91 24.96 -0.89
CA VAL A 63 1.58 24.78 -1.51
C VAL A 63 0.82 23.67 -0.80
N ALA A 64 1.34 22.45 -0.81
CA ALA A 64 0.59 21.28 -0.35
C ALA A 64 0.32 21.32 1.17
N MET A 65 1.35 21.59 1.99
CA MET A 65 1.17 21.69 3.44
C MET A 65 0.22 22.83 3.85
N PRO A 66 0.37 24.08 3.37
CA PRO A 66 -0.57 25.15 3.71
C PRO A 66 -2.00 24.86 3.27
N GLN A 67 -2.21 24.28 2.08
CA GLN A 67 -3.55 23.91 1.63
C GLN A 67 -4.20 22.85 2.53
N ALA A 68 -3.42 21.83 2.93
CA ALA A 68 -3.91 20.81 3.85
C ALA A 68 -4.27 21.39 5.22
N LEU A 69 -3.41 22.25 5.77
CA LEU A 69 -3.58 22.83 7.12
C LEU A 69 -4.63 23.93 7.19
N LEU A 70 -4.70 24.81 6.18
CA LEU A 70 -5.56 26.00 6.22
C LEU A 70 -6.92 25.78 5.56
N VAL A 71 -7.06 24.77 4.70
CA VAL A 71 -8.32 24.53 3.98
C VAL A 71 -8.90 23.17 4.35
N ALA A 72 -8.16 22.08 4.08
CA ALA A 72 -8.71 20.74 4.22
C ALA A 72 -9.01 20.37 5.69
N MET A 73 -8.08 20.62 6.61
CA MET A 73 -8.30 20.34 8.05
C MET A 73 -9.47 21.15 8.63
N PRO A 74 -9.54 22.49 8.46
CA PRO A 74 -10.66 23.27 8.96
C PRO A 74 -12.00 22.84 8.36
N GLN A 75 -12.06 22.52 7.06
CA GLN A 75 -13.29 22.03 6.44
C GLN A 75 -13.72 20.68 7.04
N ALA A 76 -12.78 19.77 7.26
CA ALA A 76 -13.09 18.48 7.89
C ALA A 76 -13.59 18.66 9.33
N LEU A 77 -12.92 19.50 10.12
CA LEU A 77 -13.22 19.69 11.54
C LEU A 77 -14.45 20.56 11.81
N LEU A 78 -14.67 21.61 11.01
CA LEU A 78 -15.73 22.58 11.27
C LEU A 78 -17.01 22.32 10.46
N VAL A 79 -16.91 21.57 9.35
CA VAL A 79 -18.08 21.30 8.49
C VAL A 79 -18.42 19.82 8.49
N ALA A 80 -17.51 18.96 8.05
CA ALA A 80 -17.82 17.55 7.82
C ALA A 80 -18.09 16.79 9.12
N MET A 81 -17.23 16.95 10.14
CA MET A 81 -17.39 16.28 11.43
C MET A 81 -18.66 16.72 12.17
N PRO A 82 -18.99 18.03 12.30
CA PRO A 82 -20.24 18.45 12.91
C PRO A 82 -21.48 17.97 12.14
N GLN A 83 -21.46 17.99 10.80
CA GLN A 83 -22.58 17.48 10.01
C GLN A 83 -22.79 15.97 10.24
N ALA A 84 -21.72 15.20 10.28
CA ALA A 84 -21.79 13.77 10.57
C ALA A 84 -22.34 13.51 11.98
N LEU A 85 -21.85 14.23 12.99
CA LEU A 85 -22.23 14.03 14.38
C LEU A 85 -23.62 14.59 14.75
N LEU A 86 -24.03 15.72 14.17
CA LEU A 86 -25.26 16.41 14.56
C LEU A 86 -26.45 16.11 13.65
N VAL A 87 -26.23 15.67 12.41
CA VAL A 87 -27.31 15.36 11.46
C VAL A 87 -27.31 13.87 11.13
N ALA A 88 -26.22 13.36 10.55
CA ALA A 88 -26.21 12.01 10.00
C ALA A 88 -26.32 10.93 11.10
N MET A 89 -25.57 11.05 12.20
CA MET A 89 -25.63 10.09 13.29
C MET A 89 -26.99 10.09 14.02
N PRO A 90 -27.58 11.25 14.40
CA PRO A 90 -28.92 11.27 14.97
C PRO A 90 -29.99 10.76 14.01
N GLN A 91 -29.90 11.08 12.71
CA GLN A 91 -30.82 10.53 11.72
C GLN A 91 -30.68 9.00 11.61
N ALA A 92 -29.45 8.47 11.60
CA ALA A 92 -29.24 7.03 11.59
C ALA A 92 -29.78 6.36 12.86
N LEU A 93 -29.54 6.93 14.03
CA LEU A 93 -29.95 6.34 15.32
C LEU A 93 -31.43 6.51 15.63
N LEU A 94 -32.02 7.66 15.30
CA LEU A 94 -33.41 7.99 15.67
C LEU A 94 -34.40 7.72 14.54
N VAL A 95 -33.96 7.80 13.27
CA VAL A 95 -34.85 7.58 12.11
C VAL A 95 -34.60 6.19 11.50
N ALA A 96 -33.37 5.86 11.10
CA ALA A 96 -33.11 4.65 10.31
C ALA A 96 -33.06 3.34 11.12
N MET A 97 -32.36 3.32 12.25
CA MET A 97 -32.20 2.10 13.08
C MET A 97 -33.54 1.61 13.65
N PRO A 98 -34.44 2.46 14.19
CA PRO A 98 -35.75 2.02 14.66
C PRO A 98 -36.61 1.48 13.53
N GLN A 99 -36.58 2.10 12.34
CA GLN A 99 -37.30 1.60 11.17
C GLN A 99 -36.81 0.20 10.75
N ALA A 100 -35.49 -0.01 10.75
CA ALA A 100 -34.92 -1.32 10.46
C ALA A 100 -35.36 -2.38 11.49
N LEU A 101 -35.27 -2.08 12.79
CA LEU A 101 -35.59 -3.01 13.86
C LEU A 101 -37.08 -3.29 14.02
N LEU A 102 -37.93 -2.28 13.91
CA LEU A 102 -39.36 -2.38 14.21
C LEU A 102 -40.22 -2.69 12.99
N VAL A 103 -39.73 -2.39 11.79
CA VAL A 103 -40.52 -2.58 10.55
C VAL A 103 -39.85 -3.61 9.66
N ALA A 104 -38.61 -3.36 9.23
CA ALA A 104 -37.97 -4.20 8.22
C ALA A 104 -37.65 -5.61 8.73
N MET A 105 -37.08 -5.75 9.93
CA MET A 105 -36.76 -7.07 10.50
C MET A 105 -38.02 -7.93 10.75
N PRO A 106 -39.09 -7.43 11.40
CA PRO A 106 -40.31 -8.21 11.57
C PRO A 106 -40.97 -8.58 10.24
N GLN A 107 -41.02 -7.67 9.26
CA GLN A 107 -41.53 -7.99 7.92
C GLN A 107 -40.70 -9.07 7.25
N ALA A 108 -39.37 -8.98 7.30
CA ALA A 108 -38.48 -9.99 6.74
C ALA A 108 -38.69 -11.35 7.42
N LEU A 109 -38.82 -11.41 8.75
CA LEU A 109 -39.10 -12.67 9.46
C LEU A 109 -40.47 -13.25 9.08
N LEU A 110 -41.52 -12.42 9.04
CA LEU A 110 -42.87 -12.87 8.71
C LEU A 110 -43.02 -13.33 7.25
N VAL A 111 -42.27 -12.74 6.32
CA VAL A 111 -42.38 -13.08 4.90
C VAL A 111 -41.38 -14.17 4.52
N ALA A 112 -40.11 -14.03 4.91
CA ALA A 112 -39.04 -14.90 4.45
C ALA A 112 -38.95 -16.22 5.23
N MET A 113 -39.23 -16.27 6.54
CA MET A 113 -39.16 -17.55 7.26
C MET A 113 -40.24 -18.54 6.81
N PRO A 114 -41.52 -18.16 6.64
CA PRO A 114 -42.53 -19.08 6.14
C PRO A 114 -42.25 -19.51 4.70
N GLN A 115 -41.79 -18.59 3.84
CA GLN A 115 -41.40 -18.93 2.47
C GLN A 115 -40.21 -19.91 2.44
N ALA A 116 -39.19 -19.70 3.27
CA ALA A 116 -38.04 -20.60 3.35
C ALA A 116 -38.44 -21.99 3.91
N LEU A 117 -39.29 -22.03 4.94
CA LEU A 117 -39.82 -23.29 5.48
C LEU A 117 -40.67 -24.04 4.45
N LEU A 118 -41.58 -23.36 3.75
CA LEU A 118 -42.38 -23.94 2.68
C LEU A 118 -41.51 -24.48 1.55
N HIS A 119 -40.46 -23.76 1.17
CA HIS A 119 -39.53 -24.18 0.13
C HIS A 119 -38.70 -25.41 0.57
N ILE A 120 -38.26 -25.49 1.83
CA ILE A 120 -37.55 -26.67 2.37
C ILE A 120 -38.48 -27.89 2.42
N THR A 121 -39.74 -27.72 2.85
CA THR A 121 -40.72 -28.82 2.86
C THR A 121 -41.24 -29.22 1.48
N ALA A 122 -41.05 -28.40 0.46
CA ALA A 122 -41.49 -28.69 -0.91
C ALA A 122 -40.39 -29.38 -1.76
N ILE A 123 -39.13 -29.32 -1.33
CA ILE A 123 -37.99 -29.98 -2.00
C ILE A 123 -37.55 -31.28 -1.28
N GLY A 124 -38.00 -31.51 -0.05
CA GLY A 124 -37.91 -32.81 0.64
C GLY A 124 -39.11 -33.69 0.32
#